data_AF-A0A5J5TD03-F1
#
_entry.id   AF-A0A5J5TD03-F1
#
_cell.length_a   1.000
_cell.length_b   1.000
_cell.length_c   1.000
_cell.angle_alpha   90.00
_cell.angle_beta   90.00
_cell.angle_gamma   90.00
#
_symmetry.space_group_name_H-M   'P 1'
#
loop_
_entity.id
_entity.type
_entity.pdbx_description
1 polymer ?
#
loop_
_entity_poly.entity_id
_entity_poly.type
_entity_poly.pdbx_seq_one_letter_code
_entity_poly.pdbx_strand_id
1 'polypeptide(L)'
;MSDYLPVQVILEILKRLPIKSLVKCRSVCTTWNSLICNPSFISTHLQASLSEPNNIPFILLRCFKKGKENSILHYNNDDFDEFKQLQFPVFGCLSYSAVVGSCNGLVCLTFLPQDVLNFIFWNPSIQKYITLPQPNICCYTDDVRLNFGFGFDSKTNDYKLLIVGVEKGETLIEPYLFSLNENCWKKVTPTSPKYAVEAGISSTFVNGALHWLGYQEGKLVDSVMQF
;
A
#
# COMPACT_ATOMS: atom_id res chain seq x y z
N MET A 1 -12.15 -28.39 36.42
CA MET A 1 -10.74 -28.35 35.96
C MET A 1 -10.68 -27.32 34.84
N SER A 2 -9.91 -26.26 35.02
CA SER A 2 -9.78 -25.17 34.05
C SER A 2 -8.46 -25.37 33.30
N ASP A 3 -8.46 -26.22 32.29
CA ASP A 3 -7.27 -26.55 31.48
C ASP A 3 -6.98 -25.49 30.39
N TYR A 4 -7.44 -24.25 30.60
CA TYR A 4 -7.25 -23.17 29.64
C TYR A 4 -6.03 -22.31 30.02
N LEU A 5 -5.12 -22.16 29.06
CA LEU A 5 -4.04 -21.17 29.14
C LEU A 5 -4.64 -19.76 29.29
N PRO A 6 -4.07 -18.90 30.16
CA PRO A 6 -4.50 -17.51 30.28
C PRO A 6 -4.40 -16.76 28.94
N VAL A 7 -5.33 -15.85 28.67
CA VAL A 7 -5.38 -15.08 27.41
C VAL A 7 -4.08 -14.33 27.13
N GLN A 8 -3.41 -13.83 28.17
CA GLN A 8 -2.12 -13.15 28.06
C GLN A 8 -1.03 -14.08 27.50
N VAL A 9 -1.00 -15.34 27.96
CA VAL A 9 -0.05 -16.34 27.47
C VAL A 9 -0.34 -16.70 26.02
N ILE A 10 -1.62 -16.83 25.66
CA ILE A 10 -2.03 -17.07 24.27
C ILE A 10 -1.56 -15.93 23.37
N LEU A 11 -1.74 -14.66 23.78
CA LEU A 11 -1.28 -13.50 23.03
C LEU A 11 0.23 -13.52 22.81
N GLU A 12 1.03 -13.84 23.82
CA GLU A 12 2.50 -13.93 23.69
C GLU A 12 2.94 -15.06 22.75
N ILE A 13 2.23 -16.18 22.74
CA ILE A 13 2.46 -17.26 21.77
C ILE A 13 2.13 -16.77 20.37
N LEU A 14 0.92 -16.22 20.16
CA LEU A 14 0.45 -15.75 18.86
C LEU A 14 1.37 -14.65 18.30
N LYS A 15 1.85 -13.72 19.13
CA LYS A 15 2.77 -12.64 18.71
C LYS A 15 4.06 -13.14 18.06
N ARG A 16 4.53 -14.34 18.42
CA ARG A 16 5.77 -14.92 17.89
C ARG A 16 5.57 -15.73 16.61
N LEU A 17 4.33 -15.95 16.20
CA LEU A 17 4.03 -16.75 15.03
C LEU A 17 4.18 -15.93 13.74
N PRO A 18 4.72 -16.53 12.66
CA PRO A 18 4.67 -15.93 11.32
C PRO A 18 3.23 -15.69 10.87
N ILE A 19 3.03 -14.68 10.02
CA ILE A 19 1.68 -14.26 9.57
C ILE A 19 0.87 -15.40 8.94
N LYS A 20 1.51 -16.30 8.19
CA LYS A 20 0.85 -17.47 7.58
C LYS A 20 0.30 -18.43 8.62
N SER A 21 1.04 -18.63 9.72
CA SER A 21 0.60 -19.47 10.84
C SER A 21 -0.53 -18.78 11.59
N LEU A 22 -0.43 -17.48 11.84
CA LEU A 22 -1.51 -16.68 12.45
C LEU A 22 -2.82 -16.76 11.67
N VAL A 23 -2.77 -16.67 10.35
CA VAL A 23 -3.97 -16.79 9.50
C VAL A 23 -4.63 -18.15 9.66
N LYS A 24 -3.86 -19.24 9.79
CA LYS A 24 -4.39 -20.57 10.10
C LYS A 24 -4.96 -20.65 11.53
N CYS A 25 -4.29 -20.02 12.50
CA CYS A 25 -4.75 -19.96 13.89
C CYS A 25 -6.14 -19.32 14.06
N ARG A 26 -6.58 -18.48 13.12
CA ARG A 26 -7.94 -17.93 13.10
C ARG A 26 -9.03 -18.98 12.96
N SER A 27 -8.75 -20.16 12.39
CA SER A 27 -9.73 -21.24 12.27
C SER A 27 -9.77 -22.19 13.48
N VAL A 28 -8.94 -21.95 14.51
CA VAL A 28 -8.88 -22.82 15.70
C VAL A 28 -10.13 -22.63 16.57
N CYS A 29 -10.45 -21.39 16.93
CA CYS A 29 -11.67 -21.04 17.66
C CYS A 29 -12.02 -19.55 17.53
N THR A 30 -13.23 -19.18 17.97
CA THR A 30 -13.74 -17.79 17.94
C THR A 30 -12.88 -16.84 18.77
N THR A 31 -12.39 -17.29 19.94
CA THR A 31 -11.50 -16.49 20.81
C THR A 31 -10.19 -16.16 20.10
N TRP A 32 -9.52 -17.16 19.49
CA TRP A 32 -8.27 -16.93 18.76
C TRP A 32 -8.48 -16.04 17.55
N ASN A 33 -9.57 -16.24 16.79
CA ASN A 33 -9.90 -15.35 15.68
C ASN A 33 -10.09 -13.91 16.16
N SER A 34 -10.82 -13.69 17.26
CA SER A 34 -11.06 -12.37 17.85
C SER A 34 -9.75 -11.69 18.29
N LEU A 35 -8.87 -12.42 18.99
CA LEU A 35 -7.56 -11.91 19.41
C LEU A 35 -6.69 -11.53 18.21
N ILE A 36 -6.64 -12.36 17.17
CA ILE A 36 -5.81 -12.14 15.98
C ILE A 36 -6.34 -10.99 15.11
N CYS A 37 -7.67 -10.81 15.05
CA CYS A 37 -8.29 -9.73 14.29
C CYS A 37 -8.34 -8.39 15.05
N ASN A 38 -7.91 -8.37 16.31
CA ASN A 38 -7.88 -7.16 17.12
C ASN A 38 -6.85 -6.15 16.55
N PRO A 39 -7.24 -4.88 16.29
CA PRO A 39 -6.31 -3.88 15.73
C PRO A 39 -5.04 -3.68 16.56
N SER A 40 -5.14 -3.72 17.89
CA SER A 40 -3.98 -3.56 18.78
C SER A 40 -3.02 -4.75 18.66
N PHE A 41 -3.54 -5.97 18.51
CA PHE A 41 -2.72 -7.15 18.23
C PHE A 41 -2.01 -7.01 16.88
N ILE A 42 -2.73 -6.62 15.83
CA ILE A 42 -2.17 -6.43 14.48
C ILE A 42 -1.03 -5.40 14.50
N SER A 43 -1.26 -4.24 15.13
CA SER A 43 -0.25 -3.19 15.27
C SER A 43 0.97 -3.66 16.05
N THR A 44 0.76 -4.34 17.18
CA THR A 44 1.86 -4.87 18.01
C THR A 44 2.67 -5.94 17.27
N HIS A 45 2.00 -6.85 16.57
CA HIS A 45 2.65 -7.91 15.78
C HIS A 45 3.48 -7.32 14.64
N LEU A 46 2.93 -6.32 13.94
CA LEU A 46 3.63 -5.61 12.89
C LEU A 46 4.87 -4.89 13.42
N GLN A 47 4.74 -4.14 14.53
CA GLN A 47 5.87 -3.45 15.16
C GLN A 47 6.96 -4.42 15.61
N ALA A 48 6.58 -5.55 16.20
CA ALA A 48 7.53 -6.60 16.59
C ALA A 48 8.27 -7.13 15.36
N SER A 49 7.56 -7.41 14.26
CA SER A 49 8.17 -7.82 12.99
C SER A 49 9.14 -6.79 12.44
N LEU A 50 8.78 -5.50 12.46
CA LEU A 50 9.65 -4.41 11.98
C LEU A 50 10.88 -4.16 12.87
N SER A 51 10.80 -4.51 14.15
CA SER A 51 11.88 -4.31 15.12
C SER A 51 12.79 -5.54 15.29
N GLU A 52 12.42 -6.67 14.66
CA GLU A 52 13.16 -7.92 14.76
C GLU A 52 14.50 -7.79 14.01
N PRO A 53 15.66 -7.90 14.68
CA PRO A 53 16.97 -7.64 14.08
C PRO A 53 17.28 -8.54 12.87
N ASN A 54 16.71 -9.74 12.86
CA ASN A 54 16.92 -10.74 11.81
C ASN A 54 15.85 -10.70 10.71
N ASN A 55 14.92 -9.73 10.74
CA ASN A 55 13.91 -9.61 9.70
C ASN A 55 14.48 -8.88 8.49
N ILE A 56 14.88 -9.66 7.49
CA ILE A 56 15.38 -9.14 6.22
C ILE A 56 14.19 -8.64 5.39
N PRO A 57 14.12 -7.35 5.02
CA PRO A 57 13.05 -6.83 4.17
C PRO A 57 13.00 -7.54 2.81
N PHE A 58 11.84 -7.53 2.17
CA PHE A 58 11.69 -8.06 0.82
C PHE A 58 11.60 -6.95 -0.22
N ILE A 59 12.19 -7.19 -1.40
CA ILE A 59 12.02 -6.39 -2.60
C ILE A 59 11.09 -7.13 -3.55
N LEU A 60 10.03 -6.46 -4.00
CA LEU A 60 9.13 -6.98 -5.03
C LEU A 60 9.62 -6.55 -6.41
N LEU A 61 10.08 -7.52 -7.20
CA LEU A 61 10.37 -7.31 -8.62
C LEU A 61 9.19 -7.76 -9.47
N ARG A 62 8.77 -6.90 -10.40
CA ARG A 62 7.74 -7.19 -11.39
C ARG A 62 8.35 -7.11 -12.78
N CYS A 63 8.20 -8.18 -13.57
CA CYS A 63 8.73 -8.27 -14.92
C CYS A 63 7.61 -8.65 -15.90
N PHE A 64 7.45 -7.83 -16.95
CA PHE A 64 6.49 -8.09 -18.03
C PHE A 64 7.24 -8.61 -19.25
N LYS A 65 6.99 -9.87 -19.63
CA LYS A 65 7.57 -10.48 -20.84
C LYS A 65 6.49 -11.19 -21.64
N LYS A 66 6.31 -10.79 -22.91
CA LYS A 66 5.39 -11.43 -23.87
C LYS A 66 3.96 -11.62 -23.34
N GLY A 67 3.41 -10.59 -22.69
CA GLY A 67 2.05 -10.64 -22.11
C GLY A 67 1.92 -11.46 -20.82
N LYS A 68 3.03 -11.97 -20.27
CA LYS A 68 3.06 -12.61 -18.95
C LYS A 68 3.73 -11.69 -17.95
N GLU A 69 3.08 -11.53 -16.81
CA GLU A 69 3.64 -10.85 -15.66
C GLU A 69 4.24 -11.88 -14.69
N ASN A 70 5.51 -11.70 -14.35
CA ASN A 70 6.17 -12.43 -13.28
C ASN A 70 6.44 -11.46 -12.13
N SER A 71 5.93 -11.81 -10.95
CA SER A 71 6.22 -11.11 -9.70
C SER A 71 7.07 -12.00 -8.81
N ILE A 72 8.21 -11.51 -8.35
CA ILE A 72 9.17 -12.27 -7.53
C ILE A 72 9.53 -11.44 -6.31
N LEU A 73 9.49 -12.05 -5.12
CA LEU A 73 10.05 -11.48 -3.91
C LEU A 73 11.50 -11.92 -3.78
N HIS A 74 12.38 -10.94 -3.59
CA HIS A 74 13.78 -11.12 -3.26
C HIS A 74 14.04 -10.65 -1.83
N TYR A 75 15.05 -11.22 -1.19
CA TYR A 75 15.58 -10.63 0.03
C TYR A 75 16.31 -9.33 -0.30
N ASN A 76 16.15 -8.32 0.56
CA ASN A 76 16.95 -7.10 0.52
C ASN A 76 18.28 -7.34 1.26
N ASN A 77 19.09 -8.24 0.72
CA ASN A 77 20.44 -8.56 1.17
C ASN A 77 21.43 -8.39 -0.01
N ASP A 78 22.72 -8.48 0.28
CA ASP A 78 23.78 -8.32 -0.73
C ASP A 78 23.68 -9.36 -1.86
N ASP A 79 23.23 -10.58 -1.52
CA ASP A 79 23.09 -11.69 -2.46
C ASP A 79 21.84 -11.57 -3.36
N PHE A 80 20.87 -10.75 -2.96
CA PHE A 80 19.60 -10.52 -3.64
C PHE A 80 18.86 -11.82 -3.99
N ASP A 81 18.87 -12.78 -3.06
CA ASP A 81 18.35 -14.12 -3.27
C ASP A 81 16.84 -14.10 -3.56
N GLU A 82 16.40 -14.95 -4.48
CA GLU A 82 14.98 -15.19 -4.71
C GLU A 82 14.36 -15.88 -3.48
N PHE A 83 13.41 -15.22 -2.84
CA PHE A 83 12.64 -15.82 -1.76
C PHE A 83 11.47 -16.63 -2.31
N LYS A 84 10.64 -15.99 -3.14
CA LYS A 84 9.40 -16.61 -3.61
C LYS A 84 8.86 -15.93 -4.86
N GLN A 85 8.60 -16.73 -5.89
CA GLN A 85 7.71 -16.33 -6.98
C GLN A 85 6.27 -16.18 -6.49
N LEU A 86 5.71 -15.00 -6.71
CA LEU A 86 4.32 -14.69 -6.39
C LEU A 86 3.45 -14.97 -7.61
N GLN A 87 2.40 -15.76 -7.40
CA GLN A 87 1.30 -15.80 -8.34
C GLN A 87 0.53 -14.50 -8.16
N PHE A 88 0.71 -13.60 -9.12
CA PHE A 88 -0.12 -12.42 -9.22
C PHE A 88 -1.56 -12.89 -9.45
N PRO A 89 -2.57 -12.35 -8.73
CA PRO A 89 -3.95 -12.65 -9.08
C PRO A 89 -4.09 -12.32 -10.56
N VAL A 90 -4.42 -13.32 -11.38
CA VAL A 90 -4.38 -13.20 -12.84
C VAL A 90 -5.52 -12.29 -13.26
N PHE A 91 -5.30 -10.98 -13.15
CA PHE A 91 -6.07 -10.00 -13.88
C PHE A 91 -5.59 -10.15 -15.32
N GLY A 92 -6.40 -10.81 -16.14
CA GLY A 92 -6.06 -11.09 -17.53
C GLY A 92 -5.47 -9.83 -18.17
N CYS A 93 -4.23 -9.93 -18.67
CA CYS A 93 -3.50 -8.87 -19.36
C CYS A 93 -3.89 -7.46 -18.89
N LEU A 94 -3.53 -7.08 -17.66
CA LEU A 94 -3.61 -5.66 -17.29
C LEU A 94 -2.66 -4.90 -18.20
N SER A 95 -3.22 -4.25 -19.23
CA SER A 95 -2.53 -3.21 -19.97
C SER A 95 -2.08 -2.16 -18.95
N TYR A 96 -0.76 -1.95 -18.89
CA TYR A 96 -0.12 -0.92 -18.06
C TYR A 96 -0.47 -1.00 -16.57
N SER A 97 0.21 -1.85 -15.81
CA SER A 97 0.13 -1.83 -14.35
C SER A 97 1.42 -1.33 -13.72
N ALA A 98 1.29 -0.51 -12.67
CA ALA A 98 2.41 0.07 -11.94
C ALA A 98 2.22 -0.08 -10.42
N VAL A 99 3.34 -0.07 -9.70
CA VAL A 99 3.33 -0.05 -8.23
C VAL A 99 3.19 1.40 -7.80
N VAL A 100 2.13 1.71 -7.04
CA VAL A 100 1.96 3.03 -6.43
C VAL A 100 2.83 3.16 -5.18
N GLY A 101 2.86 2.09 -4.38
CA GLY A 101 3.67 2.01 -3.18
C GLY A 101 3.37 0.76 -2.36
N SER A 102 4.13 0.56 -1.29
CA SER A 102 3.90 -0.50 -0.31
C SER A 102 3.94 0.07 1.10
N CYS A 103 3.07 -0.43 1.98
CA CYS A 103 3.00 -0.01 3.36
C CYS A 103 2.54 -1.19 4.22
N ASN A 104 3.26 -1.50 5.29
CA ASN A 104 2.89 -2.53 6.28
C ASN A 104 2.55 -3.91 5.68
N GLY A 105 3.25 -4.29 4.60
CA GLY A 105 3.02 -5.55 3.88
C GLY A 105 1.85 -5.55 2.89
N LEU A 106 1.12 -4.44 2.76
CA LEU A 106 0.19 -4.19 1.65
C LEU A 106 0.91 -3.51 0.49
N VAL A 107 0.51 -3.86 -0.72
CA VAL A 107 1.00 -3.28 -1.98
C VAL A 107 -0.18 -2.63 -2.69
N CYS A 108 -0.07 -1.36 -3.02
CA CYS A 108 -1.03 -0.65 -3.86
C CYS A 108 -0.55 -0.67 -5.32
N LEU A 109 -1.42 -1.13 -6.22
CA LEU A 109 -1.15 -1.21 -7.64
C LEU A 109 -2.21 -0.41 -8.41
N THR A 110 -1.78 0.23 -9.49
CA THR A 110 -2.65 0.90 -10.46
C THR A 110 -2.62 0.15 -11.78
N PHE A 111 -3.73 0.19 -12.52
CA PHE A 111 -3.88 -0.45 -13.82
C PHE A 111 -4.94 0.24 -14.68
N LEU A 112 -4.83 0.08 -16.00
CA LEU A 112 -5.66 0.78 -16.99
C LEU A 112 -6.32 -0.20 -17.97
N PRO A 113 -7.38 -0.93 -17.56
CA PRO A 113 -8.17 -1.72 -18.49
C PRO A 113 -9.00 -0.75 -19.36
N GLN A 114 -8.84 -0.82 -20.69
CA GLN A 114 -9.57 0.04 -21.63
C GLN A 114 -9.45 1.54 -21.28
N ASP A 115 -8.24 1.97 -20.86
CA ASP A 115 -7.91 3.35 -20.49
C ASP A 115 -8.65 3.91 -19.26
N VAL A 116 -9.29 3.06 -18.46
CA VAL A 116 -9.95 3.47 -17.21
C VAL A 116 -9.02 3.31 -16.02
N LEU A 117 -8.76 4.36 -15.24
CA LEU A 117 -7.90 4.27 -14.06
C LEU A 117 -8.53 3.43 -12.94
N ASN A 118 -7.83 2.37 -12.54
CA ASN A 118 -8.24 1.47 -11.48
C ASN A 118 -7.11 1.19 -10.49
N PHE A 119 -7.48 0.82 -9.26
CA PHE A 119 -6.54 0.50 -8.19
C PHE A 119 -6.90 -0.79 -7.47
N ILE A 120 -5.88 -1.53 -7.05
CA ILE A 120 -6.04 -2.64 -6.10
C ILE A 120 -5.13 -2.46 -4.89
N PHE A 121 -5.63 -2.87 -3.74
CA PHE A 121 -4.79 -3.17 -2.57
C PHE A 121 -4.59 -4.67 -2.49
N TRP A 122 -3.34 -5.10 -2.51
CA TRP A 122 -2.95 -6.49 -2.52
C TRP A 122 -2.13 -6.83 -1.29
N ASN A 123 -2.45 -7.96 -0.65
CA ASN A 123 -1.64 -8.58 0.39
C ASN A 123 -0.98 -9.85 -0.19
N PRO A 124 0.31 -9.78 -0.57
CA PRO A 124 1.05 -10.93 -1.12
C PRO A 124 1.13 -12.14 -0.17
N SER A 125 1.17 -11.90 1.13
CA SER A 125 1.38 -12.95 2.14
C SER A 125 0.22 -13.93 2.23
N ILE A 126 -1.00 -13.44 1.98
CA ILE A 126 -2.24 -14.23 2.03
C ILE A 126 -2.90 -14.37 0.66
N GLN A 127 -2.27 -13.84 -0.40
CA GLN A 127 -2.77 -13.88 -1.78
C GLN A 127 -4.22 -13.35 -1.91
N LYS A 128 -4.56 -12.32 -1.14
CA LYS A 128 -5.85 -11.63 -1.23
C LYS A 128 -5.65 -10.21 -1.71
N TYR A 129 -6.62 -9.72 -2.45
CA TYR A 129 -6.67 -8.34 -2.90
C TYR A 129 -8.10 -7.83 -2.78
N ILE A 130 -8.22 -6.51 -2.86
CA ILE A 130 -9.48 -5.80 -3.05
C ILE A 130 -9.31 -4.81 -4.20
N THR A 131 -10.35 -4.66 -5.01
CA THR A 131 -10.43 -3.63 -6.03
C THR A 131 -11.12 -2.42 -5.43
N LEU A 132 -10.52 -1.24 -5.60
CA LEU A 132 -11.08 0.00 -5.09
C LEU A 132 -12.21 0.49 -6.00
N PRO A 133 -13.20 1.22 -5.47
CA PRO A 133 -14.17 1.91 -6.33
C PRO A 133 -13.43 2.87 -7.27
N GLN A 134 -14.00 3.07 -8.46
CA GLN A 134 -13.40 3.97 -9.44
C GLN A 134 -13.40 5.42 -8.92
N PRO A 135 -12.29 6.16 -9.04
CA PRO A 135 -12.27 7.57 -8.69
C PRO A 135 -13.12 8.36 -9.70
N ASN A 136 -14.00 9.23 -9.22
CA ASN A 136 -14.80 10.11 -10.07
C ASN A 136 -13.98 11.34 -10.50
N ILE A 137 -12.95 11.11 -11.30
CA ILE A 137 -12.06 12.12 -11.86
C ILE A 137 -12.48 12.39 -13.30
N CYS A 138 -12.98 13.60 -13.57
CA CYS A 138 -13.52 13.98 -14.87
C CYS A 138 -12.46 14.48 -15.87
N CYS A 139 -11.16 14.36 -15.54
CA CYS A 139 -10.09 15.14 -16.18
C CYS A 139 -9.03 14.24 -16.85
N TYR A 140 -9.44 13.24 -17.62
CA TYR A 140 -8.52 12.51 -18.50
C TYR A 140 -8.33 13.28 -19.81
N THR A 141 -7.73 14.48 -19.74
CA THR A 141 -7.24 15.15 -20.94
C THR A 141 -5.76 14.84 -21.11
N ASP A 142 -5.25 14.86 -22.34
CA ASP A 142 -3.83 14.64 -22.66
C ASP A 142 -2.88 15.63 -21.94
N ASP A 143 -3.44 16.68 -21.34
CA ASP A 143 -2.73 17.75 -20.65
C ASP A 143 -2.65 17.56 -19.14
N VAL A 144 -3.29 16.52 -18.58
CA VAL A 144 -3.28 16.23 -17.14
C VAL A 144 -2.40 15.03 -16.84
N ARG A 145 -1.44 15.22 -15.93
CA ARG A 145 -0.61 14.14 -15.40
C ARG A 145 -1.04 13.81 -13.98
N LEU A 146 -1.22 12.52 -13.69
CA LEU A 146 -1.63 12.05 -12.37
C LEU A 146 -0.44 11.50 -11.60
N ASN A 147 -0.37 11.90 -10.33
CA ASN A 147 0.54 11.37 -9.34
C ASN A 147 -0.25 10.67 -8.24
N PHE A 148 0.34 9.61 -7.69
CA PHE A 148 -0.32 8.74 -6.73
C PHE A 148 0.52 8.64 -5.46
N GLY A 149 -0.14 8.57 -4.31
CA GLY A 149 0.50 8.34 -3.02
C GLY A 149 -0.26 7.34 -2.17
N PHE A 150 0.42 6.30 -1.70
CA PHE A 150 -0.18 5.26 -0.87
C PHE A 150 0.51 5.17 0.48
N GLY A 151 -0.26 5.11 1.56
CA GLY A 151 0.30 4.90 2.89
C GLY A 151 -0.75 4.65 3.96
N PHE A 152 -0.29 4.65 5.21
CA PHE A 152 -1.10 4.30 6.38
C PHE A 152 -1.21 5.49 7.33
N ASP A 153 -2.43 5.97 7.56
CA ASP A 153 -2.70 6.98 8.57
C ASP A 153 -2.90 6.30 9.94
N SER A 154 -1.89 6.44 10.78
CA SER A 154 -1.90 5.93 12.16
C SER A 154 -2.95 6.60 13.06
N LYS A 155 -3.40 7.83 12.75
CA LYS A 155 -4.40 8.54 13.57
C LYS A 155 -5.78 7.94 13.40
N THR A 156 -6.14 7.60 12.16
CA THR A 156 -7.44 6.99 11.82
C THR A 156 -7.36 5.47 11.68
N ASN A 157 -6.18 4.88 11.86
CA ASN A 157 -5.91 3.46 11.65
C ASN A 157 -6.42 2.98 10.27
N ASP A 158 -6.03 3.71 9.22
CA ASP A 158 -6.60 3.56 7.89
C ASP A 158 -5.53 3.56 6.80
N TYR A 159 -5.76 2.79 5.75
CA TYR A 159 -4.95 2.88 4.53
C TYR A 159 -5.58 3.90 3.59
N LYS A 160 -4.75 4.82 3.13
CA LYS A 160 -5.18 5.93 2.29
C LYS A 160 -4.44 5.92 0.96
N LEU A 161 -5.16 6.29 -0.09
CA LEU A 161 -4.61 6.49 -1.44
C LEU A 161 -4.95 7.91 -1.89
N LEU A 162 -3.93 8.70 -2.16
CA LEU A 162 -4.03 10.06 -2.65
C LEU A 162 -3.77 10.08 -4.16
N ILE A 163 -4.63 10.76 -4.90
CA ILE A 163 -4.44 11.10 -6.31
C ILE A 163 -4.31 12.62 -6.40
N VAL A 164 -3.26 13.08 -7.08
CA VAL A 164 -3.05 14.50 -7.38
C VAL A 164 -2.86 14.65 -8.89
N GLY A 165 -3.70 15.48 -9.50
CA GLY A 165 -3.54 15.84 -10.91
C GLY A 165 -2.76 17.14 -11.05
N VAL A 166 -1.92 17.23 -12.08
CA VAL A 166 -1.20 18.45 -12.46
C VAL A 166 -1.48 18.71 -13.94
N GLU A 167 -2.04 19.88 -14.24
CA GLU A 167 -2.27 20.34 -15.62
C GLU A 167 -1.00 20.97 -16.21
N LYS A 168 -0.84 20.93 -17.54
CA LYS A 168 0.20 21.70 -18.24
C LYS A 168 0.13 23.18 -17.83
N GLY A 169 1.19 23.69 -17.20
CA GLY A 169 1.20 25.00 -16.55
C GLY A 169 1.28 24.95 -15.02
N GLU A 170 1.47 23.77 -14.44
CA GLU A 170 1.74 23.54 -13.00
C GLU A 170 0.56 23.83 -12.06
N THR A 171 -0.66 23.96 -12.62
CA THR A 171 -1.87 24.08 -11.82
C THR A 171 -2.24 22.73 -11.22
N LEU A 172 -2.26 22.66 -9.89
CA LEU A 172 -2.76 21.51 -9.14
C LEU A 172 -4.29 21.38 -9.33
N ILE A 173 -4.72 20.21 -9.78
CA ILE A 173 -6.12 19.79 -9.73
C ILE A 173 -6.43 19.38 -8.29
N GLU A 174 -7.68 19.58 -7.88
CA GLU A 174 -8.19 19.15 -6.57
C GLU A 174 -7.75 17.70 -6.26
N PRO A 175 -6.98 17.48 -5.18
CA PRO A 175 -6.60 16.15 -4.75
C PRO A 175 -7.80 15.28 -4.38
N TYR A 176 -7.72 13.99 -4.71
CA TYR A 176 -8.70 12.98 -4.31
C TYR A 176 -8.05 12.00 -3.34
N LEU A 177 -8.67 11.81 -2.18
CA LEU A 177 -8.24 10.90 -1.14
C LEU A 177 -9.24 9.76 -1.00
N PHE A 178 -8.76 8.53 -1.17
CA PHE A 178 -9.50 7.33 -0.82
C PHE A 178 -9.19 6.91 0.61
N SER A 179 -10.23 6.52 1.34
CA SER A 179 -10.15 5.85 2.64
C SER A 179 -10.59 4.40 2.50
N LEU A 180 -9.77 3.46 2.98
CA LEU A 180 -10.14 2.04 2.97
C LEU A 180 -11.28 1.75 3.95
N ASN A 181 -11.20 2.30 5.15
CA ASN A 181 -12.20 2.09 6.19
C ASN A 181 -13.58 2.64 5.79
N GLU A 182 -13.62 3.79 5.10
CA GLU A 182 -14.87 4.38 4.61
C GLU A 182 -15.28 3.85 3.22
N ASN A 183 -14.36 3.17 2.53
CA ASN A 183 -14.53 2.66 1.18
C ASN A 183 -15.07 3.70 0.19
N CYS A 184 -14.57 4.94 0.27
CA CYS A 184 -15.00 6.03 -0.61
C CYS A 184 -13.88 7.01 -0.94
N TRP A 185 -14.08 7.73 -2.05
CA TRP A 185 -13.25 8.84 -2.48
C TRP A 185 -13.80 10.15 -1.95
N LYS A 186 -12.91 10.99 -1.43
CA LYS A 186 -13.22 12.34 -0.96
C LYS A 186 -12.33 13.33 -1.68
N LYS A 187 -12.91 14.45 -2.12
CA LYS A 187 -12.12 15.61 -2.54
C LYS A 187 -11.49 16.26 -1.32
N VAL A 188 -10.23 16.63 -1.42
CA VAL A 188 -9.51 17.32 -0.35
C VAL A 188 -9.10 18.69 -0.85
N THR A 189 -9.35 19.73 -0.04
CA THR A 189 -8.88 21.07 -0.37
C THR A 189 -7.39 21.16 -0.03
N PRO A 190 -6.51 21.47 -0.99
CA PRO A 190 -5.08 21.54 -0.74
C PRO A 190 -4.79 22.68 0.25
N THR A 191 -4.12 22.38 1.37
CA THR A 191 -3.88 23.36 2.44
C THR A 191 -2.60 24.18 2.23
N SER A 192 -1.61 23.66 1.49
CA SER A 192 -0.41 24.36 0.95
C SER A 192 0.58 23.32 0.40
N PRO A 193 1.58 23.64 -0.47
CA PRO A 193 1.76 24.82 -1.32
C PRO A 193 1.55 24.49 -2.81
N LYS A 194 1.58 25.54 -3.65
CA LYS A 194 1.48 25.49 -5.13
C LYS A 194 2.77 24.92 -5.76
N TYR A 195 3.13 23.70 -5.42
CA TYR A 195 4.28 23.03 -6.05
C TYR A 195 3.82 22.22 -7.25
N ALA A 196 4.59 22.30 -8.32
CA ALA A 196 4.45 21.38 -9.44
C ALA A 196 5.02 20.03 -9.00
N VAL A 197 4.21 19.01 -8.83
CA VAL A 197 4.71 17.66 -8.58
C VAL A 197 5.33 17.13 -9.87
N GLU A 198 6.58 16.64 -9.81
CA GLU A 198 7.22 16.06 -10.99
C GLU A 198 6.44 14.83 -11.45
N ALA A 199 5.87 14.93 -12.63
CA ALA A 199 5.02 13.87 -13.13
C ALA A 199 5.80 12.61 -13.48
N GLY A 200 5.25 11.46 -13.12
CA GLY A 200 5.86 10.15 -13.39
C GLY A 200 6.87 9.71 -12.34
N ILE A 201 7.10 10.51 -11.29
CA ILE A 201 7.89 10.10 -10.13
C ILE A 201 6.96 9.51 -9.06
N SER A 202 7.29 8.30 -8.60
CA SER A 202 6.53 7.63 -7.54
C SER A 202 6.68 8.35 -6.20
N SER A 203 5.58 8.47 -5.46
CA SER A 203 5.64 8.85 -4.04
C SER A 203 6.45 7.88 -3.21
N THR A 204 7.00 8.37 -2.11
CA THR A 204 7.47 7.52 -1.02
C THR A 204 6.74 7.86 0.27
N PHE A 205 6.19 6.84 0.93
CA PHE A 205 5.56 6.99 2.24
C PHE A 205 6.56 6.64 3.34
N VAL A 206 7.01 7.64 4.10
CA VAL A 206 8.00 7.49 5.18
C VAL A 206 7.61 8.39 6.35
N ASN A 207 7.77 7.87 7.57
CA ASN A 207 7.50 8.59 8.82
C ASN A 207 6.08 9.19 8.91
N GLY A 208 5.08 8.47 8.41
CA GLY A 208 3.68 8.92 8.49
C GLY A 208 3.29 9.98 7.45
N ALA A 209 4.16 10.30 6.49
CA ALA A 209 3.91 11.29 5.45
C ALA A 209 4.26 10.76 4.05
N LEU A 210 3.55 11.26 3.04
CA LEU A 210 3.91 11.11 1.64
C LEU A 210 4.94 12.18 1.26
N HIS A 211 5.96 11.74 0.54
CA HIS A 211 7.02 12.57 0.00
C HIS A 211 7.00 12.49 -1.52
N TRP A 212 7.08 13.66 -2.17
CA TRP A 212 7.19 13.83 -3.60
C TRP A 212 8.32 14.78 -3.94
N LEU A 213 8.95 14.53 -5.09
CA LEU A 213 9.78 15.52 -5.74
C LEU A 213 8.87 16.53 -6.45
N GLY A 214 9.06 17.81 -6.15
CA GLY A 214 8.33 18.89 -6.76
C GLY A 214 9.23 20.03 -7.20
N TYR A 215 8.67 20.99 -7.92
CA TYR A 215 9.35 22.21 -8.31
C TYR A 215 8.63 23.44 -7.75
N GLN A 216 9.42 24.42 -7.33
CA GLN A 216 8.98 25.75 -6.98
C GLN A 216 9.87 26.75 -7.73
N GLU A 217 9.27 27.60 -8.58
CA GLU A 217 10.01 28.63 -9.34
C GLU A 217 11.20 28.05 -10.14
N GLY A 218 11.02 26.84 -10.70
CA GLY A 218 12.06 26.14 -11.47
C GLY A 218 13.18 25.50 -10.63
N LYS A 219 13.07 25.51 -9.30
CA LYS A 219 13.99 24.79 -8.40
C LYS A 219 13.35 23.53 -7.85
N LEU A 220 14.11 22.44 -7.83
CA LEU A 220 13.67 21.18 -7.20
C LEU A 220 13.51 21.40 -5.68
N VAL A 221 12.37 20.97 -5.15
CA VAL A 221 11.98 21.02 -3.74
C VAL A 221 11.31 19.72 -3.33
N ASP A 222 11.56 19.28 -2.09
CA ASP A 222 10.83 18.16 -1.51
C ASP A 222 9.46 18.65 -1.03
N SER A 223 8.41 18.01 -1.54
CA SER A 223 7.03 18.27 -1.15
C SER A 223 6.56 17.18 -0.20
N VAL A 224 6.16 17.57 1.01
CA VAL A 224 5.68 16.65 2.04
C VAL A 224 4.19 16.86 2.25
N MET A 225 3.41 15.79 2.13
CA MET A 225 1.99 15.77 2.48
C MET A 225 1.72 14.76 3.58
N GLN A 226 1.06 15.21 4.64
CA GLN A 226 0.54 14.33 5.69
C GLN A 226 -0.94 14.04 5.42
N PHE A 227 -1.35 12.81 5.70
CA PHE A 227 -2.73 12.34 5.57
C PHE A 227 -3.67 12.87 6.66
#